data_AF-A0A6I9YAS6-F1
#
_entry.id   AF-A0A6I9YAS6-F1
#
_cell.length_a   1.000
_cell.length_b   1.000
_cell.length_c   1.000
_cell.angle_alpha   90.00
_cell.angle_beta   90.00
_cell.angle_gamma   90.00
#
_symmetry.space_group_name_H-M   'P 1'
#
loop_
_entity.id
_entity.type
_entity.pdbx_description
1 polymer ?
#
loop_
_entity_poly.entity_id
_entity_poly.type
_entity_poly.pdbx_seq_one_letter_code
_entity_poly.pdbx_strand_id
1 'polypeptide(L)'
;MEEESASYGDIIVSISERKVCPDYIIQKLHINHVSKNTKTCKSLVNNCKPSPLKDFTLNLSKKGNNIVDASCTGPDELNGPEKHYTLKWDGNNEQTSNTCKFEVDNLSFLKTYTFHVSVSNGEHSSDTKSETISTKYNTKAVIGFLAFLIIVTVVALLLVLYKIYILNRKNSSAGVGRTGTYIGIDAMLEGLEVEGRVDVYGYIAKLRRQRCLMVQVEAQYILIHHALVEYVQFGETEVFVSELPNYLSQLKKKDPLSDPSLLEAEFQRLPLYKNWQNQKAGRKQENAEKNRNASVIPYDYNRVLFKHEEEGNRECEQDVDSSDGDSDCEEEPNKYINASFIPSYWVQNGIIATQGPLPETIGDFWNMVYQKKVKVIVMLTDNQELCAPYWQEDKMTYDNITVELKDTSRSPSYTTRAFDISHVKRKESRKVFQYQYHKWDSSDLPETPQDLITMIQNLKQKFSSQDGAEAHLINKGKSVPLVVHCGDGSKQTGVFCALLNLLECAETEGVIDVFQVVKALRRARTEMISSFEGYQFLYDAIASLYPAQNGQLQNAQCHEQITNTQNEVKKEEGSNSLESDFQLMSHESGNDAEMCDDFKAKDTSREAESSINGPTNPVLSGMA
;
A
#
# COMPACT_ATOMS: atom_id res chain seq x y z
N MET A 1 25.17 86.56 71.53
CA MET A 1 25.64 86.20 70.17
C MET A 1 24.50 85.54 69.41
N GLU A 2 24.28 85.92 68.15
CA GLU A 2 23.26 85.30 67.28
C GLU A 2 23.72 83.89 66.82
N GLU A 3 24.99 83.76 66.41
CA GLU A 3 25.63 82.50 65.99
C GLU A 3 26.27 81.71 67.15
N GLU A 4 26.44 80.39 67.02
CA GLU A 4 26.90 79.47 68.10
C GLU A 4 28.37 79.65 68.51
N SER A 5 29.22 80.24 67.66
CA SER A 5 30.60 80.62 68.02
C SER A 5 31.08 81.82 67.22
N ALA A 6 31.86 82.70 67.85
CA ALA A 6 32.47 83.86 67.22
C ALA A 6 33.96 83.96 67.58
N SER A 7 34.79 84.33 66.61
CA SER A 7 36.24 84.48 66.80
C SER A 7 36.62 85.95 66.87
N TYR A 8 37.48 86.30 67.84
CA TYR A 8 37.99 87.65 68.06
C TYR A 8 39.52 87.57 68.23
N GLY A 9 40.24 87.67 67.13
CA GLY A 9 41.70 87.51 67.12
C GLY A 9 42.13 86.08 67.46
N ASP A 10 43.06 85.93 68.40
CA ASP A 10 43.61 84.61 68.80
C ASP A 10 42.75 83.88 69.86
N ILE A 11 41.49 84.31 70.02
CA ILE A 11 40.51 83.81 70.98
C ILE A 11 39.23 83.38 70.25
N ILE A 12 38.78 82.15 70.48
CA ILE A 12 37.49 81.63 69.97
C ILE A 12 36.53 81.54 71.15
N VAL A 13 35.36 82.18 71.02
CA VAL A 13 34.28 82.17 72.03
C VAL A 13 33.10 81.39 71.47
N SER A 14 32.72 80.29 72.10
CA SER A 14 31.55 79.48 71.73
C SER A 14 30.49 79.47 72.82
N ILE A 15 29.22 79.37 72.42
CA ILE A 15 28.09 79.21 73.34
C ILE A 15 28.00 77.74 73.72
N SER A 16 28.23 77.40 74.98
CA SER A 16 28.08 76.02 75.46
C SER A 16 26.64 75.68 75.83
N GLU A 17 25.88 76.65 76.34
CA GLU A 17 24.47 76.49 76.73
C GLU A 17 23.68 77.79 76.50
N ARG A 18 22.45 77.68 75.98
CA ARG A 18 21.53 78.80 75.76
C ARG A 18 20.17 78.51 76.41
N LYS A 19 19.65 79.43 77.21
CA LYS A 19 18.30 79.38 77.79
C LYS A 19 17.53 80.65 77.47
N VAL A 20 16.38 80.52 76.82
CA VAL A 20 15.52 81.63 76.38
C VAL A 20 14.39 81.81 77.39
N CYS A 21 14.24 83.03 77.94
CA CYS A 21 13.11 83.44 78.78
C CYS A 21 12.26 84.47 77.99
N PRO A 22 11.00 84.73 78.40
CA PRO A 22 10.07 85.54 77.60
C PRO A 22 10.58 86.93 77.22
N ASP A 23 11.34 87.57 78.12
CA ASP A 23 11.79 88.96 77.95
C ASP A 23 13.31 89.11 77.76
N TYR A 24 14.10 88.02 77.84
CA TYR A 24 15.56 88.05 77.63
C TYR A 24 16.19 86.65 77.46
N ILE A 25 17.43 86.60 76.95
CA ILE A 25 18.18 85.36 76.68
C ILE A 25 19.44 85.31 77.56
N ILE A 26 19.67 84.17 78.23
CA ILE A 26 20.92 83.88 78.96
C ILE A 26 21.77 82.90 78.14
N GLN A 27 23.05 83.23 77.92
CA GLN A 27 24.01 82.40 77.18
C GLN A 27 25.27 82.18 78.03
N LYS A 28 25.73 80.93 78.14
CA LYS A 28 26.99 80.56 78.80
C LYS A 28 28.08 80.40 77.74
N LEU A 29 29.19 81.12 77.88
CA LEU A 29 30.26 81.20 76.88
C LEU A 29 31.53 80.47 77.35
N HIS A 30 32.15 79.72 76.44
CA HIS A 30 33.42 79.03 76.62
C HIS A 30 34.49 79.69 75.74
N ILE A 31 35.64 80.02 76.33
CA ILE A 31 36.68 80.84 75.68
C ILE A 31 37.96 80.01 75.55
N ASN A 32 38.38 79.73 74.31
CA ASN A 32 39.61 78.98 74.01
C ASN A 32 40.65 79.88 73.34
N HIS A 33 41.90 79.78 73.79
CA HIS A 33 43.07 80.47 73.23
C HIS A 33 43.87 79.52 72.34
N VAL A 34 44.11 79.88 71.08
CA VAL A 34 44.93 79.06 70.18
C VAL A 34 46.37 79.59 70.19
N SER A 35 47.26 78.92 70.93
CA SER A 35 48.68 79.32 70.97
C SER A 35 49.38 78.91 69.66
N LYS A 36 49.77 79.91 68.88
CA LYS A 36 50.69 79.79 67.75
C LYS A 36 52.04 79.29 68.25
N ASN A 37 52.56 78.20 67.68
CA ASN A 37 53.99 77.96 67.69
C ASN A 37 54.51 77.71 66.28
N THR A 38 55.44 78.58 65.93
CA THR A 38 56.12 78.82 64.67
C THR A 38 56.98 77.65 64.21
N LYS A 39 57.05 77.41 62.89
CA LYS A 39 58.29 77.59 62.12
C LYS A 39 58.13 77.26 60.63
N THR A 40 58.48 78.28 59.83
CA THR A 40 59.14 78.24 58.51
C THR A 40 58.53 77.39 57.38
N CYS A 41 57.90 78.10 56.46
CA CYS A 41 57.73 77.66 55.07
C CYS A 41 59.05 77.84 54.31
N LYS A 42 59.65 76.74 53.87
CA LYS A 42 60.52 76.69 52.68
C LYS A 42 60.04 75.53 51.84
N SER A 43 59.92 75.80 50.53
CA SER A 43 59.49 74.90 49.46
C SER A 43 57.99 74.92 49.16
N LEU A 44 57.61 75.62 48.08
CA LEU A 44 56.38 75.36 47.34
C LEU A 44 56.33 73.89 46.95
N VAL A 45 55.21 73.21 47.23
CA VAL A 45 54.77 72.06 46.45
C VAL A 45 53.42 72.47 45.87
N ASN A 46 53.42 72.69 44.56
CA ASN A 46 52.25 73.03 43.78
C ASN A 46 51.22 71.89 43.87
N ASN A 47 49.94 72.19 44.04
CA ASN A 47 48.86 71.29 43.64
C ASN A 47 48.86 71.23 42.09
N CYS A 48 49.80 70.48 41.53
CA CYS A 48 49.91 70.23 40.10
C CYS A 48 49.07 69.00 39.71
N LYS A 49 48.73 68.91 38.42
CA LYS A 49 48.09 67.71 37.85
C LYS A 49 48.92 66.45 38.15
N PRO A 50 48.29 65.29 38.40
CA PRO A 50 49.00 64.01 38.50
C PRO A 50 49.79 63.70 37.23
N SER A 51 50.92 63.00 37.34
CA SER A 51 51.69 62.60 36.16
C SER A 51 50.92 61.60 35.28
N PRO A 52 51.21 61.51 33.97
CA PRO A 52 50.51 60.59 33.06
C PRO A 52 50.66 59.12 33.47
N LEU A 53 49.66 58.31 33.15
CA LEU A 53 49.69 56.85 33.37
C LEU A 53 50.75 56.19 32.49
N LYS A 54 51.54 55.27 33.06
CA LYS A 54 52.64 54.58 32.37
C LYS A 54 52.14 53.65 31.30
N ASP A 55 51.31 52.69 31.68
CA ASP A 55 50.75 51.69 30.76
C ASP A 55 49.25 51.57 30.97
N PHE A 56 48.53 51.29 29.88
CA PHE A 56 47.12 50.93 29.90
C PHE A 56 46.96 49.71 29.02
N THR A 57 46.36 48.64 29.55
CA THR A 57 46.23 47.34 28.88
C THR A 57 44.79 46.88 28.94
N LEU A 58 44.24 46.53 27.77
CA LEU A 58 42.93 45.93 27.61
C LEU A 58 43.07 44.47 27.21
N ASN A 59 42.37 43.57 27.89
CA ASN A 59 42.30 42.16 27.52
C ASN A 59 40.85 41.70 27.43
N LEU A 60 40.56 40.79 26.49
CA LEU A 60 39.29 40.07 26.50
C LEU A 60 39.32 39.05 27.65
N SER A 61 38.36 39.15 28.56
CA SER A 61 38.30 38.25 29.71
C SER A 61 38.00 36.82 29.27
N LYS A 62 38.57 35.85 30.01
CA LYS A 62 38.24 34.41 29.83
C LYS A 62 36.94 34.02 30.52
N LYS A 63 36.36 34.89 31.35
CA LYS A 63 35.16 34.61 32.16
C LYS A 63 33.86 34.61 31.36
N GLY A 64 33.83 35.24 30.18
CA GLY A 64 32.63 35.33 29.36
C GLY A 64 32.89 36.02 28.02
N ASN A 65 31.92 35.92 27.11
CA ASN A 65 32.00 36.60 25.82
C ASN A 65 31.72 38.11 26.02
N ASN A 66 32.50 38.97 25.35
CA ASN A 66 32.38 40.43 25.39
C ASN A 66 32.59 41.08 26.77
N ILE A 67 33.45 40.49 27.59
CA ILE A 67 33.93 41.13 28.81
C ILE A 67 35.35 41.65 28.54
N VAL A 68 35.61 42.91 28.89
CA VAL A 68 36.92 43.55 28.76
C VAL A 68 37.48 43.84 30.14
N ASP A 69 38.65 43.26 30.41
CA ASP A 69 39.44 43.53 31.60
C ASP A 69 40.43 44.66 31.28
N ALA A 70 40.24 45.81 31.91
CA ALA A 70 41.06 47.00 31.72
C ALA A 70 41.97 47.22 32.95
N SER A 71 43.27 47.39 32.73
CA SER A 71 44.26 47.55 33.80
C SER A 71 45.31 48.59 33.44
N CYS A 72 45.82 49.34 34.42
CA CYS A 72 46.86 50.35 34.19
C CYS A 72 47.91 50.42 35.30
N THR A 73 49.06 51.00 34.98
CA THR A 73 50.21 51.21 35.89
C THR A 73 50.57 52.70 35.98
N GLY A 74 51.07 53.14 37.14
CA GLY A 74 51.32 54.57 37.45
C GLY A 74 50.22 55.19 38.33
N PRO A 75 50.16 56.53 38.48
CA PRO A 75 51.15 57.52 38.03
C PRO A 75 52.43 57.50 38.89
N ASP A 76 53.53 58.08 38.39
CA ASP A 76 54.79 58.22 39.15
C ASP A 76 54.67 59.20 40.32
N GLU A 77 53.91 60.27 40.11
CA GLU A 77 53.68 61.34 41.08
C GLU A 77 52.19 61.69 41.07
N LEU A 78 51.50 61.43 42.18
CA LEU A 78 50.06 61.68 42.32
C LEU A 78 49.76 63.16 42.63
N ASN A 79 50.68 63.84 43.32
CA ASN A 79 50.60 65.26 43.66
C ASN A 79 49.29 65.67 44.37
N GLY A 80 48.77 64.82 45.26
CA GLY A 80 47.59 65.10 46.09
C GLY A 80 47.21 63.92 46.99
N PRO A 81 46.26 64.10 47.92
CA PRO A 81 45.95 63.10 48.95
C PRO A 81 44.99 61.99 48.50
N GLU A 82 44.15 62.25 47.50
CA GLU A 82 43.16 61.27 47.01
C GLU A 82 43.67 60.53 45.77
N LYS A 83 43.15 59.32 45.52
CA LYS A 83 43.54 58.50 44.35
C LYS A 83 42.34 57.77 43.78
N HIS A 84 41.77 58.33 42.71
CA HIS A 84 40.63 57.73 42.01
C HIS A 84 40.92 57.57 40.53
N TYR A 85 40.76 56.36 40.01
CA TYR A 85 40.83 56.08 38.58
C TYR A 85 39.42 56.12 37.99
N THR A 86 39.28 56.76 36.84
CA THR A 86 38.03 56.81 36.07
C THR A 86 38.29 56.18 34.70
N LEU A 87 37.53 55.14 34.37
CA LEU A 87 37.50 54.51 33.06
C LEU A 87 36.24 54.97 32.31
N LYS A 88 36.38 55.45 31.08
CA LYS A 88 35.27 55.87 30.21
C LYS A 88 35.27 55.13 28.88
N TRP A 89 34.09 54.80 28.35
CA TRP A 89 33.94 54.20 27.03
C TRP A 89 32.61 54.60 26.38
N ASP A 90 32.57 54.58 25.03
CA ASP A 90 31.36 54.89 24.23
C ASP A 90 30.74 56.28 24.55
N GLY A 91 31.57 57.24 24.99
CA GLY A 91 31.20 58.63 25.28
C GLY A 91 30.43 58.87 26.58
N ASN A 92 29.52 57.96 26.95
CA ASN A 92 28.58 58.16 28.06
C ASN A 92 28.77 57.20 29.25
N ASN A 93 29.53 56.13 29.08
CA ASN A 93 29.72 55.15 30.16
C ASN A 93 31.00 55.46 30.94
N GLU A 94 30.91 55.40 32.27
CA GLU A 94 32.06 55.58 33.15
C GLU A 94 32.02 54.64 34.37
N GLN A 95 33.20 54.24 34.84
CA GLN A 95 33.38 53.45 36.04
C GLN A 95 34.56 54.00 36.84
N THR A 96 34.37 54.21 38.14
CA THR A 96 35.40 54.75 39.05
C THR A 96 35.87 53.70 40.05
N SER A 97 37.18 53.65 40.32
CA SER A 97 37.77 52.71 41.28
C SER A 97 39.01 53.30 41.96
N ASN A 98 39.30 52.85 43.17
CA ASN A 98 40.53 53.22 43.90
C ASN A 98 41.76 52.45 43.39
N THR A 99 41.54 51.41 42.57
CA THR A 99 42.58 50.61 41.93
C THR A 99 42.40 50.64 40.42
N CYS A 100 43.51 50.56 39.67
CA CYS A 100 43.41 50.55 38.22
C CYS A 100 43.19 49.13 37.66
N LYS A 101 42.04 48.56 38.03
CA LYS A 101 41.51 47.29 37.52
C LYS A 101 40.00 47.42 37.37
N PHE A 102 39.52 47.26 36.15
CA PHE A 102 38.10 47.35 35.78
C PHE A 102 37.71 46.12 34.98
N GLU A 103 36.49 45.64 35.20
CA GLU A 103 35.85 44.58 34.43
C GLU A 103 34.58 45.19 33.84
N VAL A 104 34.50 45.26 32.51
CA VAL A 104 33.37 45.82 31.78
C VAL A 104 32.67 44.69 31.03
N ASP A 105 31.44 44.40 31.39
CA ASP A 105 30.62 43.35 30.79
C ASP A 105 29.57 43.90 29.80
N ASN A 106 28.77 43.00 29.21
CA ASN A 106 27.65 43.32 28.32
C ASN A 106 27.97 44.20 27.10
N LEU A 107 29.21 44.19 26.60
CA LEU A 107 29.57 44.90 25.38
C LEU A 107 28.93 44.23 24.14
N SER A 108 28.50 45.03 23.17
CA SER A 108 28.00 44.53 21.87
C SER A 108 29.06 43.72 21.12
N PHE A 109 28.64 42.66 20.43
CA PHE A 109 29.48 41.79 19.60
C PHE A 109 30.03 42.52 18.36
N LEU A 110 31.24 42.15 17.91
CA LEU A 110 31.88 42.67 16.69
C LEU A 110 31.98 44.21 16.64
N LYS A 111 31.98 44.88 17.79
CA LYS A 111 32.15 46.32 17.93
C LYS A 111 33.53 46.61 18.51
N THR A 112 34.23 47.58 17.94
CA THR A 112 35.49 48.11 18.48
C THR A 112 35.16 49.20 19.49
N TYR A 113 35.68 49.05 20.72
CA TYR A 113 35.52 50.01 21.80
C TYR A 113 36.83 50.72 22.06
N THR A 114 36.77 52.03 22.23
CA THR A 114 37.87 52.86 22.74
C THR A 114 37.62 53.14 24.21
N PHE A 115 38.55 52.72 25.06
CA PHE A 115 38.52 52.98 26.49
C PHE A 115 39.50 54.09 26.84
N HIS A 116 39.10 54.95 27.76
CA HIS A 116 39.84 56.13 28.22
C HIS A 116 40.02 56.04 29.73
N VAL A 117 41.26 56.07 30.22
CA VAL A 117 41.55 56.03 31.67
C VAL A 117 42.27 57.30 32.12
N SER A 118 41.86 57.85 33.25
CA SER A 118 42.50 58.98 33.93
C SER A 118 42.56 58.75 35.44
N VAL A 119 43.53 59.36 36.12
CA VAL A 119 43.62 59.36 37.59
C VAL A 119 43.42 60.77 38.13
N SER A 120 42.60 60.89 39.18
CA SER A 120 42.31 62.14 39.90
C SER A 120 42.94 62.11 41.28
N ASN A 121 43.47 63.27 41.70
CA ASN A 121 44.02 63.48 43.05
C ASN A 121 43.05 64.20 44.01
N GLY A 122 41.78 64.33 43.61
CA GLY A 122 40.72 65.04 44.36
C GLY A 122 40.46 66.47 43.84
N GLU A 123 41.45 67.10 43.21
CA GLU A 123 41.35 68.49 42.71
C GLU A 123 41.69 68.61 41.21
N HIS A 124 42.59 67.76 40.71
CA HIS A 124 43.05 67.71 39.33
C HIS A 124 43.09 66.28 38.77
N SER A 125 42.78 66.15 37.48
CA SER A 125 42.89 64.87 36.74
C SER A 125 44.11 64.85 35.83
N SER A 126 44.73 63.68 35.70
CA SER A 126 45.81 63.41 34.75
C SER A 126 45.33 63.51 33.30
N ASP A 127 46.28 63.59 32.37
CA ASP A 127 45.97 63.37 30.95
C ASP A 127 45.39 61.97 30.74
N THR A 128 44.44 61.86 29.81
CA THR A 128 43.73 60.62 29.52
C THR A 128 44.57 59.72 28.62
N LYS A 129 44.69 58.44 28.99
CA LYS A 129 45.30 57.41 28.14
C LYS A 129 44.22 56.54 27.52
N SER A 130 44.33 56.21 26.24
CA SER A 130 43.32 55.45 25.51
C SER A 130 43.87 54.23 24.81
N GLU A 131 43.11 53.14 24.83
CA GLU A 131 43.38 51.90 24.11
C GLU A 131 42.10 51.38 23.46
N THR A 132 42.24 50.58 22.39
CA THR A 132 41.10 50.02 21.65
C THR A 132 41.07 48.51 21.66
N ILE A 133 39.89 47.91 21.79
CA ILE A 133 39.70 46.45 21.71
C ILE A 133 38.41 46.10 20.97
N SER A 134 38.43 45.02 20.20
CA SER A 134 37.27 44.54 19.44
C SER A 134 36.70 43.25 20.04
N THR A 135 35.39 43.22 20.25
CA THR A 135 34.66 42.04 20.75
C THR A 135 34.44 41.00 19.63
N LYS A 136 34.21 39.72 19.97
CA LYS A 136 34.12 38.58 19.02
C LYS A 136 32.78 37.83 19.13
N TYR A 137 32.36 37.15 18.06
CA TYR A 137 31.07 36.45 17.95
C TYR A 137 30.86 35.31 18.98
N ASN A 138 29.59 35.02 19.34
CA ASN A 138 29.21 33.88 20.17
C ASN A 138 28.90 32.62 19.34
N THR A 139 29.91 31.81 19.05
CA THR A 139 29.82 30.60 18.22
C THR A 139 28.71 29.62 18.65
N LYS A 140 28.36 29.56 19.94
CA LYS A 140 27.28 28.67 20.43
C LYS A 140 25.89 29.09 19.95
N ALA A 141 25.64 30.39 19.81
CA ALA A 141 24.33 30.92 19.41
C ALA A 141 24.03 30.65 17.92
N VAL A 142 25.02 30.84 17.03
CA VAL A 142 24.86 30.54 15.59
C VAL A 142 24.73 29.04 15.32
N ILE A 143 25.46 28.18 16.03
CA ILE A 143 25.27 26.72 15.91
C ILE A 143 23.84 26.33 16.28
N GLY A 144 23.30 26.90 17.37
CA GLY A 144 21.90 26.66 17.77
C GLY A 144 20.89 27.10 16.72
N PHE A 145 21.08 28.28 16.12
CA PHE A 145 20.21 28.78 15.05
C PHE A 145 20.26 27.92 13.78
N LEU A 146 21.44 27.46 13.40
CA LEU A 146 21.62 26.60 12.22
C LEU A 146 20.97 25.22 12.42
N ALA A 147 21.11 24.61 13.60
CA ALA A 147 20.47 23.35 13.93
C ALA A 147 18.94 23.44 13.88
N PHE A 148 18.38 24.54 14.40
CA PHE A 148 16.93 24.80 14.35
C PHE A 148 16.40 24.87 12.91
N LEU A 149 17.10 25.60 12.02
CA LEU A 149 16.70 25.69 10.61
C LEU A 149 16.76 24.35 9.88
N ILE A 150 17.76 23.52 10.18
CA ILE A 150 17.86 22.16 9.62
C ILE A 150 16.68 21.31 10.09
N ILE A 151 16.31 21.35 11.38
CA ILE A 151 15.17 20.60 11.90
C ILE A 151 13.86 21.03 11.23
N VAL A 152 13.61 22.34 11.12
CA VAL A 152 12.38 22.86 10.49
C VAL A 152 12.27 22.44 9.02
N THR A 153 13.38 22.53 8.27
CA THR A 153 13.39 22.14 6.85
C THR A 153 13.22 20.64 6.66
N VAL A 154 13.84 19.81 7.51
CA VAL A 154 13.64 18.35 7.51
C VAL A 154 12.19 17.99 7.82
N VAL A 155 11.58 18.60 8.84
CA VAL A 155 10.16 18.36 9.17
C VAL A 155 9.24 18.77 8.02
N ALA A 156 9.49 19.92 7.39
CA ALA A 156 8.72 20.36 6.22
C ALA A 156 8.83 19.38 5.05
N LEU A 157 10.05 18.88 4.75
CA LEU A 157 10.27 17.88 3.71
C LEU A 157 9.57 16.55 4.04
N LEU A 158 9.63 16.09 5.29
CA LEU A 158 8.93 14.88 5.73
C LEU A 158 7.40 15.02 5.57
N LEU A 159 6.83 16.19 5.86
CA LEU A 159 5.40 16.44 5.65
C LEU A 159 5.02 16.42 4.15
N VAL A 160 5.87 16.96 3.28
CA VAL A 160 5.67 16.89 1.82
C VAL A 160 5.74 15.44 1.33
N LEU A 161 6.76 14.70 1.74
CA LEU A 161 6.92 13.29 1.40
C LEU A 161 5.76 12.44 1.94
N TYR A 162 5.31 12.69 3.16
CA TYR A 162 4.14 12.04 3.75
C TYR A 162 2.86 12.33 2.96
N LYS A 163 2.67 13.57 2.48
CA LYS A 163 1.54 13.90 1.59
C LYS A 163 1.63 13.18 0.25
N ILE A 164 2.81 13.09 -0.36
CA ILE A 164 3.03 12.34 -1.60
C ILE A 164 2.74 10.85 -1.37
N TYR A 165 3.22 10.28 -0.27
CA TYR A 165 2.95 8.90 0.15
C TYR A 165 1.45 8.62 0.30
N ILE A 166 0.70 9.51 0.98
CA ILE A 166 -0.76 9.38 1.11
C ILE A 166 -1.47 9.42 -0.25
N LEU A 167 -1.04 10.29 -1.16
CA LEU A 167 -1.59 10.42 -2.52
C LEU A 167 -1.37 9.14 -3.34
N ASN A 168 -0.21 8.49 -3.20
CA ASN A 168 0.10 7.25 -3.92
C ASN A 168 -0.61 6.01 -3.34
N ARG A 169 -0.93 6.00 -2.04
CA ARG A 169 -1.54 4.85 -1.36
C ARG A 169 -3.03 4.64 -1.68
N LYS A 170 -3.75 5.64 -2.22
CA LYS A 170 -5.22 5.59 -2.39
C LYS A 170 -5.68 5.25 -3.81
N ASN A 171 -5.30 4.09 -4.35
CA ASN A 171 -5.72 3.63 -5.68
C ASN A 171 -7.19 3.17 -5.83
N SER A 172 -8.11 3.58 -4.93
CA SER A 172 -9.56 3.38 -5.12
C SER A 172 -10.46 4.32 -4.30
N SER A 173 -9.93 5.18 -3.44
CA SER A 173 -10.71 5.80 -2.36
C SER A 173 -11.11 7.26 -2.61
N ALA A 174 -10.53 7.94 -3.61
CA ALA A 174 -10.79 9.36 -3.88
C ALA A 174 -11.92 9.61 -4.90
N GLY A 175 -12.45 8.55 -5.53
CA GLY A 175 -13.49 8.66 -6.56
C GLY A 175 -13.01 9.34 -7.85
N VAL A 176 -11.73 9.17 -8.22
CA VAL A 176 -11.14 9.81 -9.42
C VAL A 176 -10.39 8.84 -10.33
N GLY A 177 -9.65 7.88 -9.77
CA GLY A 177 -8.91 6.86 -10.53
C GLY A 177 -9.85 5.82 -11.15
N ARG A 178 -10.14 4.73 -10.44
CA ARG A 178 -11.04 3.65 -10.91
C ARG A 178 -12.42 4.16 -11.35
N THR A 179 -12.99 5.10 -10.60
CA THR A 179 -14.27 5.74 -10.95
C THR A 179 -14.18 6.47 -12.30
N GLY A 180 -13.11 7.24 -12.55
CA GLY A 180 -12.95 7.92 -13.83
C GLY A 180 -12.67 6.96 -14.97
N THR A 181 -11.98 5.85 -14.71
CA THR A 181 -11.78 4.79 -15.70
C THR A 181 -13.11 4.14 -16.08
N TYR A 182 -13.95 3.78 -15.11
CA TYR A 182 -15.26 3.18 -15.35
C TYR A 182 -16.15 4.12 -16.18
N ILE A 183 -16.31 5.38 -15.76
CA ILE A 183 -17.08 6.39 -16.51
C ILE A 183 -16.50 6.61 -17.92
N GLY A 184 -15.18 6.57 -18.05
CA GLY A 184 -14.50 6.72 -19.33
C GLY A 184 -14.75 5.54 -20.28
N ILE A 185 -14.80 4.31 -19.77
CA ILE A 185 -15.13 3.12 -20.58
C ILE A 185 -16.59 3.20 -21.03
N ASP A 186 -17.50 3.38 -20.07
CA ASP A 186 -18.95 3.43 -20.29
C ASP A 186 -19.36 4.45 -21.38
N ALA A 187 -18.93 5.70 -21.22
CA ALA A 187 -19.27 6.74 -22.19
C ALA A 187 -18.62 6.54 -23.56
N MET A 188 -17.45 5.88 -23.62
CA MET A 188 -16.79 5.59 -24.90
C MET A 188 -17.39 4.37 -25.59
N LEU A 189 -17.96 3.40 -24.85
CA LEU A 189 -18.75 2.32 -25.44
C LEU A 189 -20.03 2.87 -26.05
N GLU A 190 -20.77 3.71 -25.32
CA GLU A 190 -21.98 4.37 -25.86
C GLU A 190 -21.65 5.22 -27.11
N GLY A 191 -20.55 5.99 -27.06
CA GLY A 191 -20.10 6.77 -28.23
C GLY A 191 -19.73 5.89 -29.43
N LEU A 192 -19.21 4.68 -29.18
CA LEU A 192 -18.87 3.73 -30.23
C LEU A 192 -20.12 3.14 -30.90
N GLU A 193 -21.14 2.81 -30.11
CA GLU A 193 -22.43 2.29 -30.61
C GLU A 193 -23.20 3.35 -31.42
N VAL A 194 -23.20 4.60 -30.96
CA VAL A 194 -23.99 5.68 -31.58
C VAL A 194 -23.25 6.34 -32.76
N GLU A 195 -21.96 6.65 -32.60
CA GLU A 195 -21.21 7.45 -33.58
C GLU A 195 -20.20 6.63 -34.39
N GLY A 196 -19.91 5.39 -34.01
CA GLY A 196 -18.87 4.56 -34.64
C GLY A 196 -17.45 5.10 -34.45
N ARG A 197 -17.23 6.00 -33.47
CA ARG A 197 -15.94 6.63 -33.17
C ARG A 197 -15.79 6.93 -31.69
N VAL A 198 -14.54 7.04 -31.23
CA VAL A 198 -14.22 7.34 -29.83
C VAL A 198 -13.20 8.46 -29.73
N ASP A 199 -13.35 9.33 -28.73
CA ASP A 199 -12.38 10.37 -28.37
C ASP A 199 -12.02 10.28 -26.88
N VAL A 200 -11.22 9.27 -26.55
CA VAL A 200 -10.79 9.01 -25.16
C VAL A 200 -10.05 10.22 -24.59
N TYR A 201 -9.15 10.84 -25.36
CA TYR A 201 -8.40 12.01 -24.90
C TYR A 201 -9.31 13.19 -24.57
N GLY A 202 -10.17 13.58 -25.52
CA GLY A 202 -11.08 14.71 -25.34
C GLY A 202 -12.08 14.46 -24.21
N TYR A 203 -12.58 13.24 -24.08
CA TYR A 203 -13.50 12.87 -23.01
C TYR A 203 -12.85 12.90 -21.63
N ILE A 204 -11.65 12.33 -21.46
CA ILE A 204 -10.94 12.41 -20.17
C ILE A 204 -10.52 13.85 -19.85
N ALA A 205 -10.14 14.66 -20.85
CA ALA A 205 -9.89 16.08 -20.65
C ALA A 205 -11.15 16.81 -20.16
N LYS A 206 -12.34 16.48 -20.70
CA LYS A 206 -13.64 16.98 -20.23
C LYS A 206 -13.93 16.53 -18.79
N LEU A 207 -13.73 15.26 -18.45
CA LEU A 207 -13.92 14.75 -17.08
C LEU A 207 -13.01 15.48 -16.08
N ARG A 208 -11.76 15.73 -16.45
CA ARG A 208 -10.80 16.46 -15.60
C ARG A 208 -11.18 17.92 -15.33
N ARG A 209 -12.00 18.53 -16.19
CA ARG A 209 -12.56 19.88 -15.97
C ARG A 209 -13.69 19.87 -14.93
N GLN A 210 -14.43 18.76 -14.83
CA GLN A 210 -15.53 18.61 -13.86
C GLN A 210 -15.02 18.14 -12.49
N ARG A 211 -14.03 17.24 -12.47
CA ARG A 211 -13.40 16.74 -11.25
C ARG A 211 -11.91 16.54 -11.48
N CYS A 212 -11.08 17.07 -10.58
CA CYS A 212 -9.64 17.02 -10.75
C CYS A 212 -9.13 15.57 -10.82
N LEU A 213 -8.12 15.33 -11.67
CA LEU A 213 -7.36 14.07 -11.74
C LEU A 213 -8.19 12.82 -12.08
N MET A 214 -9.32 12.97 -12.78
CA MET A 214 -10.06 11.83 -13.35
C MET A 214 -9.14 11.00 -14.24
N VAL A 215 -9.12 9.67 -14.02
CA VAL A 215 -8.15 8.72 -14.58
C VAL A 215 -6.72 9.12 -14.16
N GLN A 216 -6.26 8.56 -13.05
CA GLN A 216 -5.10 9.10 -12.32
C GLN A 216 -3.76 8.58 -12.84
N VAL A 217 -3.71 7.32 -13.29
CA VAL A 217 -2.48 6.66 -13.73
C VAL A 217 -2.53 6.25 -15.19
N GLU A 218 -1.36 6.14 -15.82
CA GLU A 218 -1.24 5.73 -17.23
C GLU A 218 -1.88 4.35 -17.47
N ALA A 219 -1.65 3.37 -16.59
CA ALA A 219 -2.25 2.04 -16.72
C ALA A 219 -3.80 2.08 -16.76
N GLN A 220 -4.42 3.02 -16.06
CA GLN A 220 -5.88 3.23 -16.09
C GLN A 220 -6.32 3.85 -17.42
N TYR A 221 -5.51 4.74 -18.00
CA TYR A 221 -5.79 5.33 -19.31
C TYR A 221 -5.65 4.29 -20.43
N ILE A 222 -4.58 3.48 -20.38
CA ILE A 222 -4.38 2.33 -21.28
C ILE A 222 -5.54 1.33 -21.16
N LEU A 223 -6.04 1.08 -19.94
CA LEU A 223 -7.16 0.17 -19.72
C LEU A 223 -8.43 0.61 -20.46
N ILE A 224 -8.70 1.92 -20.58
CA ILE A 224 -9.84 2.42 -21.37
C ILE A 224 -9.69 2.01 -22.84
N HIS A 225 -8.51 2.24 -23.41
CA HIS A 225 -8.23 1.84 -24.80
C HIS A 225 -8.31 0.32 -24.98
N HIS A 226 -7.77 -0.46 -24.04
CA HIS A 226 -7.85 -1.92 -24.10
C HIS A 226 -9.30 -2.42 -24.05
N ALA A 227 -10.13 -1.86 -23.16
CA ALA A 227 -11.54 -2.23 -23.06
C ALA A 227 -12.31 -1.94 -24.36
N LEU A 228 -12.06 -0.78 -24.99
CA LEU A 228 -12.68 -0.42 -26.27
C LEU A 228 -12.21 -1.31 -27.42
N VAL A 229 -10.92 -1.60 -27.50
CA VAL A 229 -10.38 -2.54 -28.50
C VAL A 229 -10.97 -3.94 -28.31
N GLU A 230 -11.10 -4.38 -27.06
CA GLU A 230 -11.68 -5.67 -26.71
C GLU A 230 -13.15 -5.76 -27.12
N TYR A 231 -13.94 -4.73 -26.84
CA TYR A 231 -15.34 -4.65 -27.26
C TYR A 231 -15.49 -4.62 -28.79
N VAL A 232 -14.70 -3.80 -29.50
CA VAL A 232 -14.72 -3.76 -30.98
C VAL A 232 -14.33 -5.09 -31.60
N GLN A 233 -13.36 -5.79 -31.01
CA GLN A 233 -12.83 -7.02 -31.59
C GLN A 233 -13.76 -8.22 -31.35
N PHE A 234 -14.38 -8.31 -30.17
CA PHE A 234 -15.11 -9.51 -29.76
C PHE A 234 -16.63 -9.29 -29.64
N GLY A 235 -17.06 -8.06 -29.36
CA GLY A 235 -18.46 -7.73 -29.15
C GLY A 235 -19.06 -8.39 -27.90
N GLU A 236 -20.38 -8.41 -27.86
CA GLU A 236 -21.16 -9.14 -26.85
C GLU A 236 -21.32 -10.61 -27.28
N THR A 237 -20.82 -11.51 -26.44
CA THR A 237 -20.83 -12.96 -26.65
C THR A 237 -21.64 -13.70 -25.59
N GLU A 238 -22.26 -12.96 -24.67
CA GLU A 238 -23.12 -13.48 -23.62
C GLU A 238 -24.51 -13.80 -24.16
N VAL A 239 -25.08 -14.92 -23.72
CA VAL A 239 -26.37 -15.42 -24.20
C VAL A 239 -27.20 -15.93 -23.03
N PHE A 240 -28.48 -15.56 -22.99
CA PHE A 240 -29.44 -16.14 -22.05
C PHE A 240 -29.64 -17.63 -22.32
N VAL A 241 -29.62 -18.43 -21.26
CA VAL A 241 -29.77 -19.89 -21.35
C VAL A 241 -31.09 -20.30 -22.01
N SER A 242 -32.15 -19.50 -21.84
CA SER A 242 -33.45 -19.70 -22.49
C SER A 242 -33.41 -19.55 -24.01
N GLU A 243 -32.51 -18.74 -24.54
CA GLU A 243 -32.37 -18.45 -25.97
C GLU A 243 -31.29 -19.31 -26.64
N LEU A 244 -30.46 -19.96 -25.83
CA LEU A 244 -29.30 -20.72 -26.26
C LEU A 244 -29.59 -21.76 -27.36
N PRO A 245 -30.66 -22.58 -27.31
CA PRO A 245 -30.93 -23.54 -28.38
C PRO A 245 -31.19 -22.88 -29.74
N ASN A 246 -31.92 -21.76 -29.73
CA ASN A 246 -32.21 -20.99 -30.94
C ASN A 246 -30.95 -20.29 -31.45
N TYR A 247 -30.21 -19.66 -30.55
CA TYR A 247 -28.94 -19.00 -30.84
C TYR A 247 -27.93 -19.98 -31.47
N LEU A 248 -27.73 -21.15 -30.84
CA LEU A 248 -26.83 -22.19 -31.33
C LEU A 248 -27.26 -22.73 -32.71
N SER A 249 -28.57 -22.88 -32.94
CA SER A 249 -29.08 -23.28 -34.26
C SER A 249 -28.73 -22.26 -35.34
N GLN A 250 -28.70 -20.96 -35.03
CA GLN A 250 -28.29 -19.91 -35.95
C GLN A 250 -26.78 -19.92 -36.15
N LEU A 251 -26.01 -20.08 -35.07
CA LEU A 251 -24.55 -20.13 -35.15
C LEU A 251 -24.03 -21.28 -36.02
N LYS A 252 -24.72 -22.42 -36.00
CA LYS A 252 -24.36 -23.61 -36.80
C LYS A 252 -24.83 -23.54 -38.26
N LYS A 253 -25.70 -22.60 -38.63
CA LYS A 253 -26.14 -22.46 -40.04
C LYS A 253 -24.93 -22.09 -40.90
N LYS A 254 -24.79 -22.77 -42.03
CA LYS A 254 -23.82 -22.44 -43.07
C LYS A 254 -24.53 -21.62 -44.15
N ASP A 255 -24.04 -20.43 -44.45
CA ASP A 255 -24.42 -19.66 -45.65
C ASP A 255 -23.71 -20.25 -46.90
N PRO A 256 -24.16 -20.04 -48.15
CA PRO A 256 -23.88 -21.01 -49.21
C PRO A 256 -22.40 -21.12 -49.61
N LEU A 257 -21.92 -22.36 -49.45
CA LEU A 257 -20.88 -23.10 -50.19
C LEU A 257 -19.39 -22.91 -49.87
N SER A 258 -18.95 -21.93 -49.06
CA SER A 258 -17.52 -21.88 -48.68
C SER A 258 -17.17 -21.16 -47.36
N ASP A 259 -18.12 -20.49 -46.70
CA ASP A 259 -17.80 -19.72 -45.50
C ASP A 259 -17.90 -20.58 -44.24
N PRO A 260 -17.00 -20.36 -43.25
CA PRO A 260 -17.12 -20.98 -41.95
C PRO A 260 -18.47 -20.63 -41.32
N SER A 261 -19.05 -21.56 -40.55
CA SER A 261 -20.24 -21.25 -39.76
C SER A 261 -19.94 -20.09 -38.80
N LEU A 262 -20.97 -19.36 -38.33
CA LEU A 262 -20.76 -18.28 -37.37
C LEU A 262 -20.08 -18.79 -36.08
N LEU A 263 -20.34 -20.03 -35.69
CA LEU A 263 -19.65 -20.70 -34.58
C LEU A 263 -18.16 -20.93 -34.86
N GLU A 264 -17.81 -21.38 -36.06
CA GLU A 264 -16.41 -21.55 -36.49
C GLU A 264 -15.70 -20.18 -36.58
N ALA A 265 -16.38 -19.16 -37.09
CA ALA A 265 -15.87 -17.79 -37.13
C ALA A 265 -15.63 -17.24 -35.71
N GLU A 266 -16.55 -17.49 -34.78
CA GLU A 266 -16.37 -17.14 -33.36
C GLU A 266 -15.14 -17.82 -32.76
N PHE A 267 -14.98 -19.13 -32.98
CA PHE A 267 -13.80 -19.86 -32.54
C PHE A 267 -12.49 -19.33 -33.14
N GLN A 268 -12.48 -18.97 -34.43
CA GLN A 268 -11.32 -18.40 -35.10
C GLN A 268 -10.94 -17.01 -34.57
N ARG A 269 -11.89 -16.25 -34.00
CA ARG A 269 -11.60 -14.96 -33.33
C ARG A 269 -10.88 -15.13 -32.00
N LEU A 270 -10.99 -16.29 -31.33
CA LEU A 270 -10.34 -16.49 -30.04
C LEU A 270 -8.81 -16.35 -30.13
N PRO A 271 -8.18 -15.49 -29.33
CA PRO A 271 -6.73 -15.35 -29.34
C PRO A 271 -6.04 -16.66 -28.93
N LEU A 272 -4.94 -16.99 -29.62
CA LEU A 272 -4.12 -18.18 -29.32
C LEU A 272 -3.09 -17.93 -28.20
N TYR A 273 -2.83 -16.67 -27.84
CA TYR A 273 -1.87 -16.27 -26.79
C TYR A 273 -0.47 -16.91 -26.94
N LYS A 274 0.03 -17.07 -28.17
CA LYS A 274 1.40 -17.56 -28.43
C LYS A 274 2.42 -16.60 -27.82
N ASN A 275 3.32 -17.13 -26.97
CA ASN A 275 4.35 -16.35 -26.26
C ASN A 275 3.78 -15.16 -25.46
N TRP A 276 2.55 -15.29 -24.96
CA TRP A 276 1.84 -14.23 -24.26
C TRP A 276 2.50 -13.80 -22.94
N GLN A 277 3.07 -14.76 -22.18
CA GLN A 277 3.73 -14.52 -20.90
C GLN A 277 4.99 -15.38 -20.75
N ASN A 278 5.84 -15.00 -19.79
CA ASN A 278 7.06 -15.73 -19.47
C ASN A 278 6.77 -17.16 -18.99
N GLN A 279 7.62 -18.11 -19.40
CA GLN A 279 7.59 -19.52 -18.98
C GLN A 279 9.01 -19.98 -18.58
N LYS A 280 9.80 -19.07 -18.01
CA LYS A 280 11.24 -19.29 -17.75
C LYS A 280 11.46 -20.45 -16.78
N ALA A 281 10.64 -20.56 -15.74
CA ALA A 281 10.82 -21.60 -14.71
C ALA A 281 10.67 -23.02 -15.30
N GLY A 282 9.64 -23.24 -16.11
CA GLY A 282 9.38 -24.55 -16.72
C GLY A 282 10.31 -24.90 -17.88
N ARG A 283 10.94 -23.90 -18.51
CA ARG A 283 11.94 -24.09 -19.59
C ARG A 283 13.37 -24.27 -19.09
N LYS A 284 13.63 -24.21 -17.77
CA LYS A 284 14.95 -24.53 -17.22
C LYS A 284 15.32 -25.98 -17.53
N GLN A 285 16.59 -26.24 -17.80
CA GLN A 285 17.09 -27.58 -18.12
C GLN A 285 16.79 -28.60 -17.00
N GLU A 286 16.93 -28.19 -15.74
CA GLU A 286 16.61 -29.02 -14.55
C GLU A 286 15.13 -29.42 -14.44
N ASN A 287 14.22 -28.69 -15.10
CA ASN A 287 12.78 -28.91 -15.06
C ASN A 287 12.24 -29.53 -16.35
N ALA A 288 13.06 -29.69 -17.38
CA ALA A 288 12.63 -30.20 -18.68
C ALA A 288 12.03 -31.60 -18.55
N GLU A 289 12.65 -32.47 -17.75
CA GLU A 289 12.20 -33.83 -17.49
C GLU A 289 10.91 -33.89 -16.64
N LYS A 290 10.58 -32.82 -15.90
CA LYS A 290 9.34 -32.72 -15.12
C LYS A 290 8.12 -32.35 -15.96
N ASN A 291 8.31 -32.10 -17.26
CA ASN A 291 7.25 -31.75 -18.20
C ASN A 291 6.95 -32.93 -19.11
N ARG A 292 5.70 -33.41 -19.10
CA ARG A 292 5.26 -34.45 -20.02
C ARG A 292 5.24 -33.95 -21.47
N ASN A 293 4.86 -32.70 -21.67
CA ASN A 293 4.82 -32.06 -22.98
C ASN A 293 5.57 -30.72 -22.94
N ALA A 294 6.62 -30.59 -23.75
CA ALA A 294 7.46 -29.39 -23.81
C ALA A 294 6.73 -28.14 -24.37
N SER A 295 5.60 -28.33 -25.05
CA SER A 295 4.75 -27.23 -25.55
C SER A 295 3.72 -26.76 -24.53
N VAL A 296 3.40 -27.57 -23.51
CA VAL A 296 2.39 -27.28 -22.50
C VAL A 296 3.06 -27.08 -21.15
N ILE A 297 3.41 -25.83 -20.87
CA ILE A 297 4.18 -25.41 -19.69
C ILE A 297 3.43 -24.23 -19.03
N PRO A 298 3.33 -24.17 -17.69
CA PRO A 298 2.67 -23.08 -17.00
C PRO A 298 3.36 -21.74 -17.27
N TYR A 299 2.59 -20.66 -17.29
CA TYR A 299 3.15 -19.31 -17.24
C TYR A 299 3.70 -19.00 -15.84
N ASP A 300 4.76 -18.21 -15.77
CA ASP A 300 5.45 -17.91 -14.52
C ASP A 300 4.56 -17.13 -13.53
N TYR A 301 3.60 -16.34 -14.02
CA TYR A 301 2.74 -15.49 -13.18
C TYR A 301 1.67 -16.27 -12.40
N ASN A 302 1.24 -17.43 -12.89
CA ASN A 302 0.18 -18.24 -12.27
C ASN A 302 0.58 -19.71 -12.05
N ARG A 303 1.87 -20.06 -12.18
CA ARG A 303 2.35 -21.40 -11.84
C ARG A 303 2.15 -21.71 -10.35
N VAL A 304 1.92 -22.98 -10.03
CA VAL A 304 1.79 -23.41 -8.64
C VAL A 304 3.18 -23.51 -7.99
N LEU A 305 3.35 -22.84 -6.86
CA LEU A 305 4.58 -22.87 -6.06
C LEU A 305 4.41 -23.80 -4.86
N PHE A 306 5.38 -24.67 -4.60
CA PHE A 306 5.42 -25.52 -3.40
C PHE A 306 6.87 -25.71 -2.94
N LYS A 307 7.05 -26.11 -1.67
CA LYS A 307 8.36 -26.30 -1.04
C LYS A 307 8.53 -27.76 -0.63
N HIS A 308 9.74 -28.32 -0.67
CA HIS A 308 10.01 -29.53 0.12
C HIS A 308 10.54 -29.06 1.46
N GLU A 309 9.84 -29.37 2.55
CA GLU A 309 10.39 -29.08 3.88
C GLU A 309 11.51 -30.09 4.16
N GLU A 310 12.77 -29.71 3.97
CA GLU A 310 13.89 -30.36 4.67
C GLU A 310 14.06 -29.74 6.06
N GLU A 311 14.64 -30.53 6.96
CA GLU A 311 14.59 -30.31 8.40
C GLU A 311 15.19 -28.97 8.86
N GLY A 312 14.33 -28.12 9.41
CA GLY A 312 14.69 -27.16 10.45
C GLY A 312 14.74 -25.71 10.01
N ASN A 313 13.60 -25.01 10.08
CA ASN A 313 13.49 -23.80 10.90
C ASN A 313 12.04 -23.29 10.95
N ARG A 314 11.58 -23.12 12.20
CA ARG A 314 10.55 -22.21 12.73
C ARG A 314 9.41 -21.82 11.80
N GLU A 315 8.22 -22.29 12.16
CA GLU A 315 6.93 -21.68 11.82
C GLU A 315 7.02 -20.15 11.98
N CYS A 316 7.12 -19.45 10.86
CA CYS A 316 6.80 -18.03 10.78
C CYS A 316 5.43 -17.96 10.11
N GLU A 317 4.38 -18.13 10.91
CA GLU A 317 3.12 -17.48 10.59
C GLU A 317 3.37 -15.98 10.71
N GLN A 318 3.63 -15.31 9.59
CA GLN A 318 3.64 -13.87 9.54
C GLN A 318 2.75 -13.39 8.40
N ASP A 319 1.51 -13.06 8.79
CA ASP A 319 0.71 -12.07 8.10
C ASP A 319 1.50 -10.76 8.05
N VAL A 320 1.86 -10.28 6.87
CA VAL A 320 2.03 -8.84 6.60
C VAL A 320 1.99 -8.56 5.10
N ASP A 321 0.88 -7.93 4.69
CA ASP A 321 0.91 -6.89 3.66
C ASP A 321 2.01 -5.88 4.04
N SER A 322 3.15 -5.92 3.35
CA SER A 322 4.08 -4.78 3.25
C SER A 322 5.02 -5.01 2.06
N SER A 323 4.73 -4.29 0.98
CA SER A 323 5.77 -3.90 0.02
C SER A 323 6.80 -3.06 0.76
N ASP A 324 8.07 -3.40 0.53
CA ASP A 324 9.29 -2.59 0.70
C ASP A 324 10.25 -3.12 1.77
N GLY A 325 11.40 -3.62 1.32
CA GLY A 325 12.60 -3.83 2.13
C GLY A 325 13.40 -5.04 1.69
N ASP A 326 14.48 -4.80 0.94
CA ASP A 326 15.57 -5.75 0.69
C ASP A 326 15.96 -6.48 1.98
N SER A 327 15.71 -7.77 2.03
CA SER A 327 16.23 -8.67 3.04
C SER A 327 16.64 -9.95 2.31
N ASP A 328 17.96 -10.14 2.18
CA ASP A 328 18.61 -11.39 1.77
C ASP A 328 18.37 -12.49 2.82
N CYS A 329 17.10 -12.87 2.99
CA CYS A 329 16.74 -14.16 3.53
C CYS A 329 16.74 -15.11 2.34
N GLU A 330 17.68 -16.06 2.32
CA GLU A 330 17.69 -17.18 1.37
C GLU A 330 16.36 -17.95 1.51
N GLU A 331 15.32 -17.51 0.79
CA GLU A 331 14.09 -18.25 0.64
C GLU A 331 14.46 -19.55 -0.08
N GLU A 332 14.37 -20.68 0.63
CA GLU A 332 14.45 -22.02 0.05
C GLU A 332 13.76 -22.04 -1.33
N PRO A 333 14.48 -22.39 -2.42
CA PRO A 333 13.98 -22.17 -3.77
C PRO A 333 12.72 -23.00 -4.00
N ASN A 334 11.59 -22.33 -4.24
CA ASN A 334 10.32 -22.98 -4.57
C ASN A 334 10.53 -23.98 -5.73
N LYS A 335 10.18 -25.25 -5.50
CA LYS A 335 10.33 -26.29 -6.52
C LYS A 335 9.32 -26.10 -7.64
N TYR A 336 9.64 -26.71 -8.79
CA TYR A 336 8.82 -26.66 -9.99
C TYR A 336 7.91 -27.89 -10.11
N ILE A 337 6.64 -27.63 -10.43
CA ILE A 337 5.67 -28.61 -10.90
C ILE A 337 4.92 -28.01 -12.10
N ASN A 338 4.57 -28.82 -13.09
CA ASN A 338 3.81 -28.38 -14.25
C ASN A 338 2.32 -28.24 -13.91
N ALA A 339 1.99 -27.15 -13.22
CA ALA A 339 0.63 -26.83 -12.80
C ALA A 339 0.39 -25.31 -12.81
N SER A 340 -0.83 -24.91 -13.15
CA SER A 340 -1.28 -23.51 -13.24
C SER A 340 -2.52 -23.28 -12.39
N PHE A 341 -2.60 -22.12 -11.73
CA PHE A 341 -3.85 -21.62 -11.17
C PHE A 341 -4.74 -21.09 -12.30
N ILE A 342 -5.98 -21.56 -12.30
CA ILE A 342 -7.03 -21.22 -13.25
C ILE A 342 -8.20 -20.58 -12.47
N PRO A 343 -8.82 -19.52 -13.01
CA PRO A 343 -10.01 -18.94 -12.41
C PRO A 343 -11.19 -19.92 -12.42
N SER A 344 -11.82 -20.08 -11.26
CA SER A 344 -13.21 -20.55 -11.19
C SER A 344 -14.16 -19.36 -11.31
N TYR A 345 -15.45 -19.64 -11.43
CA TYR A 345 -16.49 -18.60 -11.46
C TYR A 345 -16.46 -17.69 -10.21
N TRP A 346 -16.33 -18.26 -9.01
CA TRP A 346 -16.31 -17.47 -7.76
C TRP A 346 -14.93 -16.93 -7.35
N VAL A 347 -13.83 -17.57 -7.77
CA VAL A 347 -12.48 -17.30 -7.25
C VAL A 347 -11.43 -17.32 -8.36
N GLN A 348 -10.62 -16.25 -8.45
CA GLN A 348 -9.59 -16.07 -9.49
C GLN A 348 -8.53 -17.19 -9.55
N ASN A 349 -8.27 -17.88 -8.44
CA ASN A 349 -7.35 -19.02 -8.34
C ASN A 349 -8.07 -20.28 -7.81
N GLY A 350 -9.32 -20.49 -8.22
CA GLY A 350 -10.17 -21.55 -7.67
C GLY A 350 -9.80 -22.97 -8.10
N ILE A 351 -9.07 -23.15 -9.21
CA ILE A 351 -8.75 -24.46 -9.80
C ILE A 351 -7.25 -24.57 -10.05
N ILE A 352 -6.66 -25.75 -9.80
CA ILE A 352 -5.32 -26.10 -10.26
C ILE A 352 -5.43 -27.02 -11.48
N ALA A 353 -5.01 -26.53 -12.63
CA ALA A 353 -4.85 -27.36 -13.84
C ALA A 353 -3.41 -27.89 -13.91
N THR A 354 -3.24 -29.20 -13.93
CA THR A 354 -1.92 -29.86 -13.94
C THR A 354 -1.88 -31.00 -14.94
N GLN A 355 -0.68 -31.35 -15.41
CA GLN A 355 -0.47 -32.58 -16.17
C GLN A 355 -0.69 -33.82 -15.31
N GLY A 356 -0.94 -34.96 -15.96
CA GLY A 356 -0.98 -36.27 -15.32
C GLY A 356 0.41 -36.59 -14.76
N PRO A 357 0.53 -36.93 -13.45
CA PRO A 357 1.83 -37.14 -12.82
C PRO A 357 2.72 -38.10 -13.60
N LEU A 358 3.98 -37.73 -13.74
CA LEU A 358 5.06 -38.62 -14.16
C LEU A 358 5.56 -39.43 -12.95
N PRO A 359 6.13 -40.64 -13.13
CA PRO A 359 6.63 -41.45 -12.02
C PRO A 359 7.53 -40.67 -11.03
N GLU A 360 8.42 -39.85 -11.56
CA GLU A 360 9.37 -39.00 -10.84
C GLU A 360 8.74 -37.76 -10.18
N THR A 361 7.52 -37.39 -10.57
CA THR A 361 6.79 -36.22 -10.05
C THR A 361 5.61 -36.57 -9.13
N ILE A 362 5.37 -37.86 -8.85
CA ILE A 362 4.28 -38.28 -7.95
C ILE A 362 4.41 -37.66 -6.55
N GLY A 363 5.63 -37.60 -6.01
CA GLY A 363 5.89 -36.95 -4.73
C GLY A 363 5.64 -35.45 -4.78
N ASP A 364 6.12 -34.77 -5.83
CA ASP A 364 5.86 -33.34 -6.07
C ASP A 364 4.34 -33.05 -6.15
N PHE A 365 3.57 -33.93 -6.80
CA PHE A 365 2.11 -33.83 -6.89
C PHE A 365 1.42 -33.91 -5.53
N TRP A 366 1.76 -34.90 -4.69
CA TRP A 366 1.16 -35.02 -3.36
C TRP A 366 1.58 -33.90 -2.39
N ASN A 367 2.82 -33.42 -2.50
CA ASN A 367 3.27 -32.23 -1.78
C ASN A 367 2.45 -30.99 -2.17
N MET A 368 2.19 -30.79 -3.47
CA MET A 368 1.32 -29.73 -3.97
C MET A 368 -0.10 -29.87 -3.41
N VAL A 369 -0.71 -31.05 -3.49
CA VAL A 369 -2.06 -31.34 -2.98
C VAL A 369 -2.17 -31.03 -1.48
N TYR A 370 -1.19 -31.46 -0.68
CA TYR A 370 -1.17 -31.23 0.76
C TYR A 370 -1.00 -29.74 1.11
N GLN A 371 -0.01 -29.06 0.51
CA GLN A 371 0.30 -27.65 0.82
C GLN A 371 -0.77 -26.69 0.34
N LYS A 372 -1.40 -26.97 -0.81
CA LYS A 372 -2.50 -26.17 -1.35
C LYS A 372 -3.86 -26.49 -0.74
N LYS A 373 -3.91 -27.43 0.22
CA LYS A 373 -5.12 -27.84 0.94
C LYS A 373 -6.24 -28.28 -0.01
N VAL A 374 -5.87 -29.04 -1.03
CA VAL A 374 -6.80 -29.54 -2.05
C VAL A 374 -7.76 -30.54 -1.40
N LYS A 375 -9.07 -30.36 -1.62
CA LYS A 375 -10.12 -31.28 -1.13
C LYS A 375 -10.47 -32.33 -2.20
N VAL A 376 -10.35 -31.99 -3.48
CA VAL A 376 -10.84 -32.76 -4.61
C VAL A 376 -9.80 -32.82 -5.74
N ILE A 377 -9.61 -34.01 -6.29
CA ILE A 377 -8.80 -34.27 -7.48
C ILE A 377 -9.72 -34.84 -8.55
N VAL A 378 -9.69 -34.27 -9.75
CA VAL A 378 -10.41 -34.79 -10.93
C VAL A 378 -9.38 -35.28 -11.93
N MET A 379 -9.48 -36.55 -12.28
CA MET A 379 -8.65 -37.25 -13.26
C MET A 379 -9.51 -37.57 -14.49
N LEU A 380 -9.11 -37.03 -15.64
CA LEU A 380 -9.85 -37.12 -16.90
C LEU A 380 -9.21 -38.06 -17.93
N THR A 381 -8.35 -38.98 -17.47
CA THR A 381 -7.66 -39.95 -18.35
C THR A 381 -7.57 -41.31 -17.66
N ASP A 382 -7.83 -42.37 -18.42
CA ASP A 382 -7.56 -43.75 -18.01
C ASP A 382 -6.25 -44.30 -18.59
N ASN A 383 -5.63 -43.55 -19.51
CA ASN A 383 -4.40 -43.98 -20.15
C ASN A 383 -3.21 -43.88 -19.18
N GLN A 384 -2.64 -45.04 -18.82
CA GLN A 384 -1.49 -45.16 -17.93
C GLN A 384 -0.21 -44.56 -18.52
N GLU A 385 -0.09 -44.47 -19.84
CA GLU A 385 1.05 -43.79 -20.48
C GLU A 385 0.98 -42.27 -20.24
N LEU A 386 -0.23 -41.71 -20.18
CA LEU A 386 -0.49 -40.28 -19.98
C LEU A 386 -0.57 -39.88 -18.50
N CYS A 387 -0.70 -40.84 -17.58
CA CYS A 387 -0.72 -40.60 -16.14
C CYS A 387 -0.19 -41.81 -15.38
N ALA A 388 0.90 -41.63 -14.62
CA ALA A 388 1.37 -42.65 -13.70
C ALA A 388 0.35 -42.83 -12.55
N PRO A 389 0.08 -44.08 -12.11
CA PRO A 389 -0.80 -44.31 -10.97
C PRO A 389 -0.15 -43.76 -9.70
N TYR A 390 -0.66 -42.64 -9.23
CA TYR A 390 -0.21 -41.96 -8.00
C TYR A 390 -0.98 -42.42 -6.76
N TRP A 391 -1.84 -43.43 -6.90
CA TRP A 391 -2.59 -44.07 -5.83
C TRP A 391 -2.26 -45.57 -5.81
N GLN A 392 -2.04 -46.11 -4.61
CA GLN A 392 -1.82 -47.54 -4.38
C GLN A 392 -2.73 -48.01 -3.23
N GLU A 393 -2.95 -49.32 -3.12
CA GLU A 393 -3.73 -49.90 -2.01
C GLU A 393 -2.98 -49.80 -0.68
N ASP A 394 -1.67 -49.94 -0.72
CA ASP A 394 -0.80 -49.79 0.43
C ASP A 394 -0.60 -48.32 0.82
N LYS A 395 -0.30 -48.11 2.09
CA LYS A 395 0.06 -46.80 2.65
C LYS A 395 1.40 -46.34 2.07
N MET A 396 1.37 -45.30 1.24
CA MET A 396 2.55 -44.75 0.58
C MET A 396 3.06 -43.50 1.30
N THR A 397 4.38 -43.36 1.39
CA THR A 397 5.01 -42.14 1.92
C THR A 397 5.88 -41.52 0.83
N TYR A 398 5.58 -40.27 0.50
CA TYR A 398 6.32 -39.44 -0.44
C TYR A 398 6.93 -38.28 0.34
N ASP A 399 8.25 -38.29 0.49
CA ASP A 399 8.99 -37.37 1.34
C ASP A 399 8.43 -37.37 2.78
N ASN A 400 7.78 -36.28 3.19
CA ASN A 400 7.16 -36.14 4.51
C ASN A 400 5.63 -36.31 4.51
N ILE A 401 5.03 -36.66 3.37
CA ILE A 401 3.58 -36.81 3.21
C ILE A 401 3.24 -38.28 3.07
N THR A 402 2.35 -38.75 3.94
CA THR A 402 1.82 -40.10 3.89
C THR A 402 0.40 -40.07 3.35
N VAL A 403 0.14 -40.93 2.36
CA VAL A 403 -1.13 -41.04 1.64
C VAL A 403 -1.66 -42.46 1.82
N GLU A 404 -2.89 -42.57 2.31
CA GLU A 404 -3.55 -43.84 2.54
C GLU A 404 -4.91 -43.87 1.84
N LEU A 405 -5.12 -44.85 0.97
CA LEU A 405 -6.42 -45.08 0.33
C LEU A 405 -7.38 -45.71 1.35
N LYS A 406 -8.50 -45.04 1.63
CA LYS A 406 -9.49 -45.50 2.62
C LYS A 406 -10.72 -46.13 2.01
N ASP A 407 -11.20 -45.58 0.90
CA ASP A 407 -12.42 -46.05 0.25
C ASP A 407 -12.32 -45.91 -1.27
N THR A 408 -12.99 -46.82 -1.98
CA THR A 408 -13.12 -46.80 -3.43
C THR A 408 -14.56 -47.18 -3.81
N SER A 409 -15.29 -46.21 -4.35
CA SER A 409 -16.64 -46.36 -4.85
C SER A 409 -16.63 -46.30 -6.38
N ARG A 410 -17.12 -47.34 -7.06
CA ARG A 410 -17.16 -47.39 -8.53
C ARG A 410 -18.57 -47.10 -9.02
N SER A 411 -18.70 -46.14 -9.93
CA SER A 411 -19.92 -45.85 -10.69
C SER A 411 -19.69 -46.23 -12.17
N PRO A 412 -20.76 -46.35 -13.00
CA PRO A 412 -20.62 -46.76 -14.39
C PRO A 412 -19.76 -45.83 -15.27
N SER A 413 -19.70 -44.53 -14.94
CA SER A 413 -18.97 -43.52 -15.71
C SER A 413 -17.69 -43.01 -15.04
N TYR A 414 -17.58 -43.12 -13.72
CA TYR A 414 -16.41 -42.67 -12.96
C TYR A 414 -16.18 -43.49 -11.69
N THR A 415 -14.93 -43.52 -11.22
CA THR A 415 -14.55 -44.09 -9.92
C THR A 415 -14.23 -42.96 -8.95
N THR A 416 -14.75 -43.05 -7.73
CA THR A 416 -14.41 -42.14 -6.62
C THR A 416 -13.48 -42.85 -5.63
N ARG A 417 -12.38 -42.22 -5.24
CA ARG A 417 -11.47 -42.71 -4.19
C ARG A 417 -11.35 -41.69 -3.07
N ALA A 418 -11.32 -42.15 -1.82
CA ALA A 418 -11.09 -41.31 -0.66
C ALA A 418 -9.72 -41.60 -0.07
N PHE A 419 -8.90 -40.57 0.08
CA PHE A 419 -7.56 -40.62 0.64
C PHE A 419 -7.51 -39.89 1.97
N ASP A 420 -6.79 -40.46 2.94
CA ASP A 420 -6.31 -39.74 4.10
C ASP A 420 -4.86 -39.33 3.84
N ILE A 421 -4.60 -38.02 3.83
CA ILE A 421 -3.26 -37.45 3.69
C ILE A 421 -2.81 -36.86 5.02
N SER A 422 -1.61 -37.20 5.46
CA SER A 422 -1.04 -36.71 6.72
C SER A 422 0.43 -36.39 6.53
N HIS A 423 0.92 -35.42 7.30
CA HIS A 423 2.35 -35.15 7.35
C HIS A 423 2.97 -36.04 8.43
N VAL A 424 4.09 -36.72 8.17
CA VAL A 424 4.71 -37.68 9.12
C VAL A 424 4.98 -37.10 10.51
N LYS A 425 5.24 -35.78 10.60
CA LYS A 425 5.46 -35.06 11.86
C LYS A 425 4.18 -34.48 12.50
N ARG A 426 3.05 -34.42 11.79
CA ARG A 426 1.80 -33.82 12.27
C ARG A 426 0.73 -34.88 12.49
N LYS A 427 -0.05 -34.75 13.54
CA LYS A 427 -1.16 -35.69 13.84
C LYS A 427 -2.43 -35.43 13.04
N GLU A 428 -2.53 -34.27 12.38
CA GLU A 428 -3.70 -33.91 11.58
C GLU A 428 -3.68 -34.65 10.23
N SER A 429 -4.71 -35.45 9.99
CA SER A 429 -4.99 -36.07 8.70
C SER A 429 -6.09 -35.29 7.99
N ARG A 430 -5.97 -35.16 6.66
CA ARG A 430 -6.95 -34.48 5.81
C ARG A 430 -7.50 -35.45 4.78
N LYS A 431 -8.81 -35.36 4.53
CA LYS A 431 -9.49 -36.17 3.51
C LYS A 431 -9.39 -35.50 2.15
N VAL A 432 -8.97 -36.26 1.15
CA VAL A 432 -8.95 -35.85 -0.26
C VAL A 432 -9.73 -36.85 -1.09
N PHE A 433 -10.62 -36.36 -1.95
CA PHE A 433 -11.42 -37.20 -2.83
C PHE A 433 -10.91 -37.12 -4.25
N GLN A 434 -10.65 -38.25 -4.89
CA GLN A 434 -10.35 -38.31 -6.31
C GLN A 434 -11.57 -38.81 -7.09
N TYR A 435 -11.91 -38.16 -8.19
CA TYR A 435 -12.88 -38.59 -9.18
C TYR A 435 -12.11 -38.91 -10.46
N GLN A 436 -12.17 -40.17 -10.91
CA GLN A 436 -11.58 -40.62 -12.16
C GLN A 436 -12.68 -40.92 -13.17
N TYR A 437 -12.76 -40.11 -14.22
CA TYR A 437 -13.74 -40.28 -15.29
C TYR A 437 -13.23 -41.26 -16.35
N HIS A 438 -14.04 -42.26 -16.70
CA HIS A 438 -13.61 -43.38 -17.54
C HIS A 438 -14.03 -43.26 -19.01
N LYS A 439 -15.10 -42.51 -19.30
CA LYS A 439 -15.71 -42.41 -20.64
C LYS A 439 -15.15 -41.26 -21.48
N TRP A 440 -13.84 -41.09 -21.43
CA TRP A 440 -13.08 -40.10 -22.20
C TRP A 440 -11.79 -40.75 -22.67
N ASP A 441 -11.92 -41.62 -23.66
CA ASP A 441 -10.79 -42.31 -24.28
C ASP A 441 -9.94 -41.35 -25.13
N SER A 442 -9.07 -41.87 -25.99
CA SER A 442 -8.18 -41.06 -26.85
C SER A 442 -8.89 -40.12 -27.84
N SER A 443 -10.22 -40.08 -27.86
CA SER A 443 -10.99 -39.07 -28.59
C SER A 443 -10.90 -37.68 -27.94
N ASP A 444 -11.04 -36.63 -28.75
CA ASP A 444 -10.95 -35.24 -28.26
C ASP A 444 -12.13 -34.86 -27.33
N LEU A 445 -13.21 -35.66 -27.29
CA LEU A 445 -14.48 -35.38 -26.60
C LEU A 445 -14.98 -36.58 -25.78
N PRO A 446 -15.75 -36.37 -24.70
CA PRO A 446 -16.30 -37.46 -23.91
C PRO A 446 -17.39 -38.22 -24.69
N GLU A 447 -17.45 -39.54 -24.55
CA GLU A 447 -18.41 -40.40 -25.27
C GLU A 447 -19.87 -40.06 -24.92
N THR A 448 -20.11 -39.78 -23.64
CA THR A 448 -21.42 -39.47 -23.08
C THR A 448 -21.36 -38.14 -22.30
N PRO A 449 -21.71 -37.00 -22.93
CA PRO A 449 -21.64 -35.67 -22.30
C PRO A 449 -22.42 -35.59 -20.98
N GLN A 450 -23.58 -36.27 -20.92
CA GLN A 450 -24.46 -36.28 -19.75
C GLN A 450 -23.82 -36.95 -18.53
N ASP A 451 -22.98 -37.97 -18.72
CA ASP A 451 -22.28 -38.63 -17.61
C ASP A 451 -21.24 -37.70 -16.99
N LEU A 452 -20.53 -36.92 -17.83
CA LEU A 452 -19.59 -35.90 -17.37
C LEU A 452 -20.30 -34.80 -16.58
N ILE A 453 -21.42 -34.29 -17.11
CA ILE A 453 -22.23 -33.28 -16.43
C ILE A 453 -22.73 -33.80 -15.09
N THR A 454 -23.25 -35.02 -15.05
CA THR A 454 -23.72 -35.67 -13.81
C THR A 454 -22.58 -35.79 -12.79
N MET A 455 -21.38 -36.15 -13.22
CA MET A 455 -20.20 -36.18 -12.34
C MET A 455 -19.89 -34.78 -11.78
N ILE A 456 -19.94 -33.74 -12.60
CA ILE A 456 -19.71 -32.35 -12.15
C ILE A 456 -20.77 -31.92 -11.14
N GLN A 457 -22.05 -32.22 -11.38
CA GLN A 457 -23.15 -31.91 -10.47
C GLN A 457 -23.00 -32.65 -9.13
N ASN A 458 -22.66 -33.93 -9.16
CA ASN A 458 -22.41 -34.73 -7.95
C ASN A 458 -21.22 -34.18 -7.14
N LEU A 459 -20.16 -33.76 -7.83
CA LEU A 459 -19.02 -33.08 -7.22
C LEU A 459 -19.48 -31.80 -6.53
N LYS A 460 -20.19 -30.90 -7.24
CA LYS A 460 -20.70 -29.66 -6.67
C LYS A 460 -21.59 -29.91 -5.46
N GLN A 461 -22.53 -30.84 -5.52
CA GLN A 461 -23.45 -31.15 -4.43
C GLN A 461 -22.70 -31.64 -3.18
N LYS A 462 -21.75 -32.56 -3.34
CA LYS A 462 -20.99 -33.13 -2.22
C LYS A 462 -20.19 -32.08 -1.46
N PHE A 463 -19.65 -31.09 -2.17
CA PHE A 463 -18.81 -30.04 -1.57
C PHE A 463 -19.56 -28.73 -1.28
N SER A 464 -20.81 -28.60 -1.70
CA SER A 464 -21.72 -27.52 -1.26
C SER A 464 -22.45 -27.87 0.05
N SER A 465 -22.72 -29.16 0.29
CA SER A 465 -23.56 -29.62 1.41
C SER A 465 -22.84 -29.77 2.76
N GLN A 466 -21.49 -29.82 2.77
CA GLN A 466 -20.72 -30.09 3.99
C GLN A 466 -20.25 -28.82 4.75
N ASP A 467 -20.38 -27.64 4.15
CA ASP A 467 -19.75 -26.41 4.65
C ASP A 467 -20.77 -25.28 4.95
N GLY A 468 -21.98 -25.61 5.45
CA GLY A 468 -22.99 -24.60 5.83
C GLY A 468 -22.55 -23.59 6.91
N ALA A 469 -21.52 -23.93 7.70
CA ALA A 469 -20.88 -23.03 8.66
C ALA A 469 -19.60 -22.36 8.13
N GLU A 470 -18.99 -22.89 7.07
CA GLU A 470 -17.76 -22.37 6.43
C GLU A 470 -18.01 -21.60 5.13
N ALA A 471 -19.25 -21.51 4.64
CA ALA A 471 -19.61 -20.69 3.48
C ALA A 471 -19.22 -19.20 3.65
N HIS A 472 -19.18 -18.68 4.88
CA HIS A 472 -18.65 -17.35 5.18
C HIS A 472 -17.11 -17.24 5.09
N LEU A 473 -16.38 -18.36 5.12
CA LEU A 473 -14.90 -18.43 5.01
C LEU A 473 -14.42 -18.65 3.58
N ILE A 474 -15.24 -19.19 2.68
CA ILE A 474 -14.95 -19.28 1.24
C ILE A 474 -14.79 -17.86 0.63
N ASN A 475 -15.52 -16.89 1.16
CA ASN A 475 -15.38 -15.46 0.84
C ASN A 475 -14.09 -14.80 1.38
N LYS A 476 -13.24 -15.53 2.12
CA LYS A 476 -11.90 -15.09 2.56
C LYS A 476 -10.77 -15.86 1.83
N GLY A 477 -10.90 -16.09 0.53
CA GLY A 477 -9.77 -16.14 -0.42
C GLY A 477 -8.58 -17.08 -0.15
N LYS A 478 -8.72 -18.21 0.56
CA LYS A 478 -7.56 -19.06 0.94
C LYS A 478 -7.68 -20.58 0.79
N SER A 479 -8.73 -21.15 0.20
CA SER A 479 -8.72 -22.59 -0.15
C SER A 479 -8.88 -22.79 -1.65
N VAL A 480 -7.92 -23.49 -2.28
CA VAL A 480 -8.05 -23.98 -3.66
C VAL A 480 -8.51 -25.43 -3.56
N PRO A 481 -9.82 -25.72 -3.68
CA PRO A 481 -10.34 -27.03 -3.30
C PRO A 481 -10.20 -28.07 -4.40
N LEU A 482 -9.84 -27.68 -5.63
CA LEU A 482 -9.96 -28.54 -6.81
C LEU A 482 -8.68 -28.57 -7.66
N VAL A 483 -8.14 -29.78 -7.83
CA VAL A 483 -7.12 -30.09 -8.84
C VAL A 483 -7.79 -30.83 -9.99
N VAL A 484 -7.52 -30.44 -11.22
CA VAL A 484 -7.98 -31.12 -12.43
C VAL A 484 -6.76 -31.48 -13.27
N HIS A 485 -6.68 -32.75 -13.68
CA HIS A 485 -5.60 -33.21 -14.55
C HIS A 485 -6.08 -34.18 -15.62
N CYS A 486 -5.34 -34.20 -16.71
CA CYS A 486 -5.48 -35.12 -17.83
C CYS A 486 -4.07 -35.51 -18.30
N GLY A 487 -3.84 -35.83 -19.58
CA GLY A 487 -2.47 -36.06 -20.07
C GLY A 487 -1.55 -34.85 -19.89
N ASP A 488 -1.80 -33.77 -20.64
CA ASP A 488 -0.98 -32.54 -20.61
C ASP A 488 -1.50 -31.45 -19.65
N GLY A 489 -2.68 -31.66 -19.07
CA GLY A 489 -3.33 -30.71 -18.17
C GLY A 489 -3.93 -29.50 -18.90
N SER A 490 -4.16 -29.58 -20.21
CA SER A 490 -4.73 -28.48 -20.99
C SER A 490 -5.94 -28.88 -21.84
N LYS A 491 -5.90 -30.00 -22.57
CA LYS A 491 -6.98 -30.35 -23.52
C LYS A 491 -8.30 -30.69 -22.81
N GLN A 492 -8.39 -31.87 -22.23
CA GLN A 492 -9.57 -32.36 -21.52
C GLN A 492 -9.80 -31.55 -20.24
N THR A 493 -8.72 -31.19 -19.54
CA THR A 493 -8.74 -30.27 -18.40
C THR A 493 -9.40 -28.94 -18.76
N GLY A 494 -9.12 -28.39 -19.95
CA GLY A 494 -9.73 -27.14 -20.40
C GLY A 494 -11.23 -27.26 -20.60
N VAL A 495 -11.69 -28.31 -21.30
CA VAL A 495 -13.12 -28.57 -21.49
C VAL A 495 -13.84 -28.73 -20.15
N PHE A 496 -13.26 -29.49 -19.22
CA PHE A 496 -13.83 -29.65 -17.87
C PHE A 496 -13.90 -28.32 -17.10
N CYS A 497 -12.83 -27.52 -17.10
CA CYS A 497 -12.80 -26.23 -16.41
C CYS A 497 -13.81 -25.25 -17.00
N ALA A 498 -13.93 -25.21 -18.34
CA ALA A 498 -14.91 -24.38 -19.02
C ALA A 498 -16.34 -24.81 -18.68
N LEU A 499 -16.62 -26.12 -18.75
CA LEU A 499 -17.94 -26.65 -18.46
C LEU A 499 -18.34 -26.41 -17.00
N LEU A 500 -17.41 -26.57 -16.06
CA LEU A 500 -17.65 -26.25 -14.64
C LEU A 500 -18.04 -24.78 -14.45
N ASN A 501 -17.28 -23.85 -15.04
CA ASN A 501 -17.56 -22.42 -14.95
C ASN A 501 -18.89 -22.06 -15.63
N LEU A 502 -19.17 -22.61 -16.82
CA LEU A 502 -20.40 -22.35 -17.57
C LEU A 502 -21.64 -22.90 -16.86
N LEU A 503 -21.54 -24.07 -16.22
CA LEU A 503 -22.64 -24.62 -15.41
C LEU A 503 -22.93 -23.73 -14.19
N GLU A 504 -21.89 -23.20 -13.52
CA GLU A 504 -22.07 -22.24 -12.43
C GLU A 504 -22.68 -20.91 -12.89
N CYS A 505 -22.28 -20.38 -14.05
CA CYS A 505 -22.88 -19.19 -14.65
C CYS A 505 -24.37 -19.43 -14.98
N ALA A 506 -24.68 -20.54 -15.65
CA ALA A 506 -26.04 -20.88 -16.06
C ALA A 506 -26.99 -21.06 -14.86
N GLU A 507 -26.52 -21.70 -13.78
CA GLU A 507 -27.31 -21.92 -12.57
C GLU A 507 -27.49 -20.64 -11.74
N THR A 508 -26.49 -19.75 -11.71
CA THR A 508 -26.49 -18.56 -10.84
C THR A 508 -27.14 -17.35 -11.49
N GLU A 509 -26.83 -17.10 -12.77
CA GLU A 509 -27.22 -15.87 -13.48
C GLU A 509 -28.20 -16.13 -14.64
N GLY A 510 -28.37 -17.39 -15.07
CA GLY A 510 -29.23 -17.71 -16.21
C GLY A 510 -28.66 -17.28 -17.57
N VAL A 511 -27.38 -16.91 -17.60
CA VAL A 511 -26.62 -16.55 -18.80
C VAL A 511 -25.37 -17.40 -18.94
N ILE A 512 -24.83 -17.49 -20.15
CA ILE A 512 -23.54 -18.09 -20.42
C ILE A 512 -22.73 -17.25 -21.41
N ASP A 513 -21.41 -17.27 -21.26
CA ASP A 513 -20.48 -16.70 -22.24
C ASP A 513 -19.33 -17.69 -22.51
N VAL A 514 -19.54 -18.57 -23.49
CA VAL A 514 -18.55 -19.59 -23.87
C VAL A 514 -17.27 -18.93 -24.40
N PHE A 515 -17.39 -17.82 -25.13
CA PHE A 515 -16.24 -17.14 -25.71
C PHE A 515 -15.30 -16.58 -24.64
N GLN A 516 -15.83 -15.81 -23.68
CA GLN A 516 -15.02 -15.19 -22.63
C GLN A 516 -14.44 -16.23 -21.67
N VAL A 517 -15.19 -17.28 -21.33
CA VAL A 517 -14.67 -18.39 -20.51
C VAL A 517 -13.47 -19.06 -21.19
N VAL A 518 -13.58 -19.43 -22.47
CA VAL A 518 -12.48 -20.09 -23.20
C VAL A 518 -11.30 -19.14 -23.40
N LYS A 519 -11.56 -17.87 -23.71
CA LYS A 519 -10.53 -16.83 -23.81
C LYS A 519 -9.75 -16.66 -22.51
N ALA A 520 -10.43 -16.65 -21.37
CA ALA A 520 -9.79 -16.55 -20.05
C ALA A 520 -8.92 -17.78 -19.75
N LEU A 521 -9.40 -18.99 -20.08
CA LEU A 521 -8.63 -20.23 -19.92
C LEU A 521 -7.37 -20.24 -20.79
N ARG A 522 -7.46 -19.86 -22.07
CA ARG A 522 -6.29 -19.77 -22.97
C ARG A 522 -5.26 -18.73 -22.52
N ARG A 523 -5.72 -17.66 -21.87
CA ARG A 523 -4.86 -16.64 -21.26
C ARG A 523 -4.14 -17.18 -20.00
N ALA A 524 -4.77 -18.10 -19.29
CA ALA A 524 -4.24 -18.70 -18.06
C ALA A 524 -3.30 -19.88 -18.30
N ARG A 525 -3.52 -20.70 -19.33
CA ARG A 525 -2.65 -21.85 -19.65
C ARG A 525 -2.64 -22.13 -21.15
N THR A 526 -1.48 -22.51 -21.68
CA THR A 526 -1.30 -22.85 -23.10
C THR A 526 -2.12 -24.06 -23.50
N GLU A 527 -2.59 -24.11 -24.75
CA GLU A 527 -3.33 -25.25 -25.34
C GLU A 527 -4.68 -25.58 -24.68
N MET A 528 -5.27 -24.65 -23.92
CA MET A 528 -6.63 -24.84 -23.40
C MET A 528 -7.65 -24.77 -24.55
N ILE A 529 -8.37 -25.87 -24.79
CA ILE A 529 -9.46 -25.96 -25.76
C ILE A 529 -9.02 -25.46 -27.14
N SER A 530 -7.97 -26.07 -27.71
CA SER A 530 -7.40 -25.66 -29.01
C SER A 530 -8.12 -26.26 -30.23
N SER A 531 -9.09 -27.17 -30.03
CA SER A 531 -9.90 -27.76 -31.10
C SER A 531 -11.27 -27.09 -31.21
N PHE A 532 -11.80 -27.00 -32.44
CA PHE A 532 -13.14 -26.46 -32.69
C PHE A 532 -14.21 -27.39 -32.12
N GLU A 533 -13.97 -28.69 -32.17
CA GLU A 533 -14.83 -29.74 -31.63
C GLU A 533 -15.01 -29.57 -30.12
N GLY A 534 -13.93 -29.27 -29.39
CA GLY A 534 -13.97 -28.95 -27.96
C GLY A 534 -14.78 -27.69 -27.66
N TYR A 535 -14.68 -26.68 -28.52
CA TYR A 535 -15.44 -25.43 -28.37
C TYR A 535 -16.94 -25.63 -28.63
N GLN A 536 -17.28 -26.30 -29.74
CA GLN A 536 -18.66 -26.65 -30.08
C GLN A 536 -19.29 -27.55 -29.00
N PHE A 537 -18.52 -28.49 -28.45
CA PHE A 537 -18.99 -29.36 -27.37
C PHE A 537 -19.49 -28.58 -26.15
N LEU A 538 -18.87 -27.46 -25.78
CA LEU A 538 -19.32 -26.66 -24.64
C LEU A 538 -20.74 -26.11 -24.85
N TYR A 539 -21.00 -25.59 -26.05
CA TYR A 539 -22.32 -25.14 -26.45
C TYR A 539 -23.34 -26.28 -26.44
N ASP A 540 -22.98 -27.42 -27.06
CA ASP A 540 -23.86 -28.58 -27.15
C ASP A 540 -24.19 -29.18 -25.77
N ALA A 541 -23.20 -29.23 -24.87
CA ALA A 541 -23.36 -29.73 -23.51
C ALA A 541 -24.35 -28.88 -22.71
N ILE A 542 -24.18 -27.55 -22.69
CA ILE A 542 -25.08 -26.66 -21.96
C ILE A 542 -26.47 -26.64 -22.60
N ALA A 543 -26.57 -26.52 -23.92
CA ALA A 543 -27.86 -26.53 -24.62
C ALA A 543 -28.65 -27.82 -24.38
N SER A 544 -27.99 -28.96 -24.19
CA SER A 544 -28.65 -30.23 -23.87
C SER A 544 -29.33 -30.25 -22.51
N LEU A 545 -28.89 -29.42 -21.56
CA LEU A 545 -29.48 -29.30 -20.22
C LEU A 545 -30.67 -28.36 -20.18
N TYR A 546 -30.74 -27.43 -21.13
CA TYR A 546 -31.75 -26.38 -21.21
C TYR A 546 -32.45 -26.42 -22.58
N PRO A 547 -33.30 -27.44 -22.83
CA PRO A 547 -34.01 -27.56 -24.11
C PRO A 547 -34.94 -26.37 -24.34
N ALA A 548 -35.19 -26.03 -25.61
CA ALA A 548 -36.07 -24.93 -26.00
C ALA A 548 -37.49 -25.16 -25.44
N GLN A 549 -37.85 -24.44 -24.38
CA GLN A 549 -39.20 -24.43 -23.83
C GLN A 549 -39.99 -23.34 -24.57
N ASN A 550 -41.17 -23.67 -25.10
CA ASN A 550 -42.12 -22.72 -25.70
C ASN A 550 -42.73 -21.77 -24.63
N GLY A 551 -41.91 -20.88 -24.06
CA GLY A 551 -42.37 -19.72 -23.29
C GLY A 551 -42.70 -19.93 -21.81
N GLN A 552 -42.34 -21.05 -21.17
CA GLN A 552 -42.45 -21.21 -19.72
C GLN A 552 -41.22 -21.91 -19.16
N LEU A 553 -40.35 -21.19 -18.45
CA LEU A 553 -39.28 -21.74 -17.63
C LEU A 553 -39.90 -22.56 -16.49
N GLN A 554 -39.81 -23.89 -16.55
CA GLN A 554 -39.78 -24.67 -15.33
C GLN A 554 -38.33 -24.70 -14.85
N ASN A 555 -38.10 -24.19 -13.63
CA ASN A 555 -36.87 -24.44 -12.88
C ASN A 555 -36.51 -25.92 -13.01
N ALA A 556 -35.25 -26.18 -13.37
CA ALA A 556 -34.72 -27.50 -13.64
C ALA A 556 -35.37 -28.60 -12.79
N GLN A 557 -36.19 -29.46 -13.41
CA GLN A 557 -36.72 -30.69 -12.84
C GLN A 557 -35.61 -31.74 -12.56
N CYS A 558 -34.36 -31.32 -12.34
CA CYS A 558 -33.26 -32.20 -11.99
C CYS A 558 -33.26 -32.59 -10.50
N HIS A 559 -34.10 -31.96 -9.67
CA HIS A 559 -34.16 -32.23 -8.23
C HIS A 559 -35.23 -33.25 -7.80
N GLU A 560 -36.27 -33.50 -8.60
CA GLU A 560 -37.40 -34.37 -8.20
C GLU A 560 -37.25 -35.85 -8.62
N GLN A 561 -36.43 -36.17 -9.63
CA GLN A 561 -36.26 -37.57 -10.02
C GLN A 561 -35.39 -38.38 -9.04
N ILE A 562 -34.54 -37.72 -8.25
CA ILE A 562 -33.65 -38.39 -7.28
C ILE A 562 -34.39 -38.78 -5.99
N THR A 563 -35.44 -38.04 -5.60
CA THR A 563 -36.23 -38.37 -4.40
C THR A 563 -37.10 -39.61 -4.58
N ASN A 564 -37.56 -39.90 -5.81
CA ASN A 564 -38.40 -41.07 -6.07
C ASN A 564 -37.62 -42.39 -6.10
N THR A 565 -36.36 -42.39 -6.53
CA THR A 565 -35.51 -43.61 -6.50
C THR A 565 -35.01 -43.93 -5.08
N GLN A 566 -34.93 -42.94 -4.19
CA GLN A 566 -34.53 -43.16 -2.79
C GLN A 566 -35.69 -43.68 -1.91
N ASN A 567 -36.94 -43.50 -2.34
CA ASN A 567 -38.12 -43.97 -1.60
C ASN A 567 -38.51 -45.43 -1.90
N GLU A 568 -38.07 -46.00 -3.04
CA GLU A 568 -38.27 -47.43 -3.32
C GLU A 568 -37.25 -48.34 -2.62
N VAL A 569 -36.09 -47.81 -2.23
CA VAL A 569 -35.03 -48.59 -1.55
C VAL A 569 -35.17 -48.59 -0.02
N LYS A 570 -36.04 -47.74 0.55
CA LYS A 570 -36.25 -47.60 2.01
C LYS A 570 -37.56 -48.18 2.54
N LYS A 571 -38.23 -49.05 1.76
CA LYS A 571 -39.47 -49.72 2.17
C LYS A 571 -39.27 -51.17 2.60
N GLU A 572 -38.22 -51.44 3.37
CA GLU A 572 -38.22 -52.58 4.30
C GLU A 572 -37.69 -52.10 5.65
N GLU A 573 -38.35 -52.55 6.71
CA GLU A 573 -38.12 -52.28 8.14
C GLU A 573 -38.83 -51.06 8.77
N GLY A 574 -39.93 -51.37 9.47
CA GLY A 574 -40.01 -51.07 10.91
C GLY A 574 -40.83 -49.85 11.35
N SER A 575 -42.05 -50.13 11.82
CA SER A 575 -43.02 -49.23 12.45
C SER A 575 -42.54 -48.46 13.69
N ASN A 576 -42.92 -47.18 13.84
CA ASN A 576 -43.91 -46.70 14.85
C ASN A 576 -43.98 -45.17 14.96
N SER A 577 -45.20 -44.65 14.80
CA SER A 577 -45.86 -43.50 15.46
C SER A 577 -45.13 -42.16 15.67
N LEU A 578 -45.66 -41.07 15.10
CA LEU A 578 -46.48 -40.06 15.79
C LEU A 578 -46.88 -38.93 14.82
N GLU A 579 -48.18 -38.67 14.72
CA GLU A 579 -48.78 -37.52 14.05
C GLU A 579 -48.42 -36.21 14.76
N SER A 580 -48.22 -35.14 13.98
CA SER A 580 -48.75 -33.82 14.34
C SER A 580 -48.91 -32.96 13.08
N ASP A 581 -50.17 -32.60 12.83
CA ASP A 581 -50.61 -31.59 11.88
C ASP A 581 -49.93 -30.23 12.15
N PHE A 582 -49.56 -29.49 11.11
CA PHE A 582 -49.83 -28.05 11.09
C PHE A 582 -49.96 -27.52 9.66
N GLN A 583 -50.99 -26.71 9.51
CA GLN A 583 -51.70 -26.37 8.29
C GLN A 583 -51.09 -25.14 7.60
N LEU A 584 -51.05 -25.21 6.28
CA LEU A 584 -50.69 -24.15 5.33
C LEU A 584 -51.68 -22.98 5.44
N MET A 585 -51.19 -21.75 5.52
CA MET A 585 -51.99 -20.54 5.25
C MET A 585 -51.27 -19.68 4.21
N SER A 586 -51.88 -19.63 3.04
CA SER A 586 -51.63 -18.69 1.94
C SER A 586 -51.99 -17.25 2.34
N HIS A 587 -51.23 -16.27 1.86
CA HIS A 587 -51.75 -14.91 1.72
C HIS A 587 -51.30 -14.27 0.41
N GLU A 588 -52.27 -13.57 -0.16
CA GLU A 588 -52.40 -13.11 -1.54
C GLU A 588 -51.58 -11.86 -1.88
N SER A 589 -51.45 -11.71 -3.20
CA SER A 589 -51.10 -10.52 -3.99
C SER A 589 -51.77 -9.22 -3.57
N GLY A 590 -51.01 -8.12 -3.64
CA GLY A 590 -51.52 -6.75 -3.69
C GLY A 590 -50.68 -5.91 -4.66
N ASN A 591 -51.32 -5.45 -5.73
CA ASN A 591 -50.88 -4.34 -6.58
C ASN A 591 -50.77 -3.06 -5.75
N ASP A 592 -49.78 -2.22 -6.06
CA ASP A 592 -49.96 -0.76 -6.02
C ASP A 592 -49.03 -0.10 -7.03
N ALA A 593 -49.64 0.68 -7.91
CA ALA A 593 -49.01 1.58 -8.86
C ALA A 593 -49.32 3.01 -8.39
N GLU A 594 -48.30 3.85 -8.19
CA GLU A 594 -48.47 5.30 -8.15
C GLU A 594 -47.17 6.05 -8.53
N MET A 595 -47.18 6.53 -9.77
CA MET A 595 -46.76 7.83 -10.31
C MET A 595 -46.04 8.85 -9.38
N CYS A 596 -44.92 9.39 -9.86
CA CYS A 596 -44.56 10.82 -9.70
C CYS A 596 -43.69 11.29 -10.88
N ASP A 597 -44.23 12.25 -11.61
CA ASP A 597 -43.66 12.97 -12.76
C ASP A 597 -42.69 14.09 -12.34
N ASP A 598 -41.96 14.54 -13.36
CA ASP A 598 -41.46 15.90 -13.61
C ASP A 598 -40.14 16.35 -12.94
N PHE A 599 -39.09 16.52 -13.76
CA PHE A 599 -38.35 17.78 -13.80
C PHE A 599 -37.76 18.05 -15.20
N LYS A 600 -38.32 19.07 -15.83
CA LYS A 600 -38.00 19.66 -17.13
C LYS A 600 -36.55 20.15 -17.27
N ALA A 601 -36.11 20.01 -18.52
CA ALA A 601 -34.99 20.66 -19.16
C ALA A 601 -34.88 22.17 -18.89
N LYS A 602 -33.64 22.65 -18.81
CA LYS A 602 -33.32 24.06 -19.05
C LYS A 602 -32.23 24.16 -20.12
N ASP A 603 -32.71 24.58 -21.28
CA ASP A 603 -31.99 24.95 -22.48
C ASP A 603 -31.12 26.18 -22.21
N THR A 604 -29.81 26.10 -22.43
CA THR A 604 -28.97 27.27 -22.66
C THR A 604 -27.94 26.96 -23.73
N SER A 605 -28.28 27.36 -24.95
CA SER A 605 -27.38 27.56 -26.08
C SER A 605 -26.18 28.44 -25.70
N ARG A 606 -24.96 27.93 -25.86
CA ARG A 606 -23.77 28.75 -26.13
C ARG A 606 -22.78 27.98 -27.02
N GLU A 607 -22.82 28.42 -28.28
CA GLU A 607 -21.74 28.56 -29.26
C GLU A 607 -20.50 27.67 -29.15
N ALA A 608 -20.27 26.96 -30.25
CA ALA A 608 -19.05 26.28 -30.58
C ALA A 608 -17.85 27.24 -30.58
N GLU A 609 -16.80 26.91 -29.84
CA GLU A 609 -15.46 27.42 -30.10
C GLU A 609 -14.54 26.28 -30.52
N SER A 610 -13.90 26.53 -31.66
CA SER A 610 -13.05 25.66 -32.43
C SER A 610 -11.79 25.21 -31.69
N SER A 611 -11.40 24.00 -32.04
CA SER A 611 -10.07 23.40 -31.99
C SER A 611 -8.92 24.37 -32.27
N ILE A 612 -7.83 24.21 -31.52
CA ILE A 612 -6.40 24.20 -31.93
C ILE A 612 -5.59 24.32 -30.62
N ASN A 613 -4.80 23.30 -30.29
CA ASN A 613 -3.50 23.38 -29.60
C ASN A 613 -3.00 21.97 -29.27
N GLY A 614 -2.45 21.28 -30.28
CA GLY A 614 -1.56 20.14 -30.09
C GLY A 614 -0.14 20.57 -30.45
N PRO A 615 0.90 20.23 -29.66
CA PRO A 615 2.27 20.50 -30.06
C PRO A 615 2.69 19.55 -31.19
N THR A 616 3.07 20.13 -32.32
CA THR A 616 3.76 19.49 -33.43
C THR A 616 5.15 19.03 -33.00
N ASN A 617 5.48 17.74 -33.19
CA ASN A 617 6.84 17.31 -33.50
C ASN A 617 6.87 15.93 -34.19
N PRO A 618 7.92 15.64 -34.97
CA PRO A 618 7.79 14.96 -36.25
C PRO A 618 7.90 13.43 -36.17
N VAL A 619 7.20 12.82 -37.12
CA VAL A 619 7.28 11.43 -37.56
C VAL A 619 8.74 10.99 -37.73
N LEU A 620 9.12 9.89 -37.07
CA LEU A 620 10.31 9.11 -37.39
C LEU A 620 9.86 7.76 -37.91
N SER A 621 9.81 7.68 -39.24
CA SER A 621 9.57 6.48 -40.02
C SER A 621 10.86 5.68 -40.18
N GLY A 622 10.79 4.36 -39.97
CA GLY A 622 11.62 3.39 -40.71
C GLY A 622 12.50 2.47 -39.88
N MET A 623 12.13 1.18 -39.88
CA MET A 623 12.93 -0.02 -40.19
C MET A 623 12.01 -1.22 -39.86
N ALA A 624 11.35 -1.80 -40.88
CA ALA A 624 11.84 -2.91 -41.71
C ALA A 624 11.97 -4.22 -40.92
#